data_AF-A0A2E8S3W1-F1
#
_entry.id   AF-A0A2E8S3W1-F1
#
_cell.length_a   1.000
_cell.length_b   1.000
_cell.length_c   1.000
_cell.angle_alpha   90.00
_cell.angle_beta   90.00
_cell.angle_gamma   90.00
#
_symmetry.space_group_name_H-M   'P 1'
#
loop_
_entity.id
_entity.type
_entity.pdbx_description
1 polymer ?
#
loop_
_entity_poly.entity_id
_entity_poly.type
_entity_poly.pdbx_seq_one_letter_code
_entity_poly.pdbx_strand_id
1 'polypeptide(L)'
;MARLLSTRATKSTIRIWCIPAKKKRASLKALPKAQEAYALNSEFTASNGSVLLLPARDGSLAGVLLGTGSSTDAFVAGVLPGKLPKGSYRFETLPDGVSEETMALAWLLGAYSFDRYKTKKKKPAARRLV
;
A
#
# COMPACT_ATOMS: atom_id res chain seq x y z
N MET A 1 -11.86 4.15 19.05
CA MET A 1 -11.67 4.28 17.59
C MET A 1 -10.22 4.01 17.25
N ALA A 2 -9.93 3.22 16.22
CA ALA A 2 -8.55 3.06 15.74
C ALA A 2 -8.12 4.33 15.01
N ARG A 3 -6.95 4.87 15.33
CA ARG A 3 -6.38 6.03 14.65
C ARG A 3 -5.84 5.56 13.29
N LEU A 4 -6.43 6.04 12.18
CA LEU A 4 -6.10 5.61 10.82
C LEU A 4 -5.05 6.50 10.13
N LEU A 5 -4.96 7.77 10.54
CA LEU A 5 -3.93 8.72 10.08
C LEU A 5 -2.99 9.11 11.22
N SER A 6 -1.72 9.31 10.90
CA SER A 6 -0.71 9.81 11.83
C SER A 6 0.08 10.93 11.18
N THR A 7 0.13 12.10 11.80
CA THR A 7 0.91 13.24 11.31
C THR A 7 2.41 13.10 11.54
N ARG A 8 2.85 12.03 12.20
CA ARG A 8 4.26 11.77 12.52
C ARG A 8 4.72 10.46 11.90
N ALA A 9 5.75 10.55 11.05
CA ALA A 9 6.52 9.41 10.58
C ALA A 9 7.44 8.88 11.68
N THR A 10 7.53 7.57 11.82
CA THR A 10 8.49 6.90 12.70
C THR A 10 9.54 6.19 11.85
N LYS A 11 10.68 5.82 12.45
CA LYS A 11 11.71 5.01 11.76
C LYS A 11 11.18 3.66 11.25
N SER A 12 10.09 3.18 11.82
CA SER A 12 9.41 1.93 11.46
C SER A 12 8.31 2.10 10.39
N THR A 13 8.21 3.26 9.73
CA THR A 13 7.21 3.48 8.69
C THR A 13 7.58 2.72 7.42
N ILE A 14 6.67 1.85 6.98
CA ILE A 14 6.82 0.98 5.82
C ILE A 14 6.44 1.76 4.56
N ARG A 15 7.28 1.69 3.54
CA ARG A 15 7.08 2.42 2.28
C ARG A 15 6.12 1.68 1.36
N ILE A 16 5.25 2.42 0.69
CA ILE A 16 4.37 1.94 -0.37
C ILE A 16 4.78 2.61 -1.67
N TRP A 17 5.13 1.79 -2.67
CA TRP A 17 5.42 2.26 -4.02
C TRP A 17 4.24 1.97 -4.95
N CYS A 18 3.74 3.00 -5.60
CA CYS A 18 2.75 2.87 -6.68
C CYS A 18 3.47 2.53 -8.00
N ILE A 19 3.13 1.39 -8.57
CA ILE A 19 3.74 0.83 -9.78
C ILE A 19 2.69 0.81 -10.91
N PRO A 20 2.84 1.65 -11.94
CA PRO A 20 1.97 1.60 -13.12
C PRO A 20 2.34 0.44 -14.03
N ALA A 21 1.35 -0.18 -14.67
CA ALA A 21 1.56 -1.34 -15.55
C ALA A 21 2.50 -1.02 -16.73
N LYS A 22 2.34 0.17 -17.34
CA LYS A 22 3.16 0.61 -18.49
C LYS A 22 4.63 0.84 -18.14
N LYS A 23 4.93 1.36 -16.94
CA LYS A 23 6.29 1.68 -16.49
C LYS A 23 6.84 0.68 -15.46
N LYS A 24 6.22 -0.51 -15.34
CA LYS A 24 6.56 -1.54 -14.32
C LYS A 24 8.07 -1.78 -14.22
N ARG A 25 8.75 -2.09 -15.33
CA ARG A 25 10.19 -2.39 -15.32
C ARG A 25 11.05 -1.19 -14.88
N ALA A 26 10.67 0.01 -15.27
CA ALA A 26 11.40 1.22 -14.88
C ALA A 26 11.23 1.51 -13.39
N SER A 27 10.00 1.39 -12.87
CA SER A 27 9.73 1.56 -11.44
C SER A 27 10.37 0.45 -10.59
N LEU A 28 10.47 -0.78 -11.10
CA LEU A 28 11.14 -1.87 -10.39
C LEU A 28 12.65 -1.65 -10.27
N LYS A 29 13.30 -1.06 -11.27
CA LYS A 29 14.74 -0.72 -11.22
C LYS A 29 15.08 0.36 -10.19
N ALA A 30 14.10 1.16 -9.77
CA ALA A 30 14.29 2.16 -8.72
C ALA A 30 14.31 1.52 -7.30
N LEU A 31 13.93 0.25 -7.18
CA LEU A 31 13.98 -0.48 -5.91
C LEU A 31 15.39 -1.05 -5.67
N PRO A 32 15.76 -1.29 -4.40
CA PRO A 32 16.90 -2.13 -4.04
C PRO A 32 16.89 -3.47 -4.81
N LYS A 33 18.05 -3.90 -5.31
CA LYS A 33 18.21 -5.12 -6.15
C LYS A 33 17.51 -6.37 -5.61
N ALA A 34 17.51 -6.58 -4.29
CA ALA A 34 16.85 -7.72 -3.67
C ALA A 34 15.31 -7.67 -3.82
N GLN A 35 14.73 -6.48 -3.72
CA GLN A 35 13.29 -6.25 -3.86
C GLN A 35 12.86 -6.31 -5.33
N GLU A 36 13.69 -5.80 -6.24
CA GLU A 36 13.48 -5.96 -7.68
C GLU A 36 13.44 -7.44 -8.08
N ALA A 37 14.44 -8.23 -7.68
CA ALA A 37 14.50 -9.66 -7.97
C ALA A 37 13.30 -10.41 -7.38
N TYR A 38 12.90 -10.08 -6.14
CA TYR A 38 11.73 -10.68 -5.51
C TYR A 38 10.43 -10.36 -6.27
N ALA A 39 10.24 -9.11 -6.69
CA ALA A 39 9.07 -8.70 -7.45
C ALA A 39 8.99 -9.36 -8.84
N LEU A 40 10.14 -9.62 -9.47
CA LEU A 40 10.21 -10.38 -10.72
C LEU A 40 9.87 -11.86 -10.51
N ASN A 41 10.42 -12.49 -9.48
CA ASN A 41 10.17 -13.90 -9.16
C ASN A 41 8.75 -14.16 -8.62
N SER A 42 8.11 -13.15 -8.04
CA SER A 42 6.73 -13.25 -7.54
C SER A 42 5.67 -13.01 -8.63
N GLU A 43 6.08 -12.91 -9.90
CA GLU A 43 5.20 -12.68 -11.06
C GLU A 43 4.27 -11.46 -10.92
N PHE A 44 4.70 -10.44 -10.18
CA PHE A 44 3.85 -9.29 -9.86
C PHE A 44 3.42 -8.54 -11.12
N THR A 45 2.14 -8.57 -11.50
CA THR A 45 1.66 -8.01 -12.78
C THR A 45 1.52 -6.49 -12.79
N ALA A 46 1.55 -5.83 -11.64
CA ALA A 46 1.18 -4.42 -11.49
C ALA A 46 -0.22 -4.08 -12.03
N SER A 47 -1.12 -5.07 -12.06
CA SER A 47 -2.53 -4.86 -12.38
C SER A 47 -3.21 -3.99 -11.32
N ASN A 48 -4.33 -3.37 -11.67
CA ASN A 48 -5.08 -2.49 -10.76
C ASN A 48 -5.47 -3.27 -9.47
N GLY A 49 -5.02 -2.78 -8.32
CA GLY A 49 -5.32 -3.36 -7.00
C GLY A 49 -4.48 -4.59 -6.65
N SER A 50 -3.50 -4.94 -7.48
CA SER A 50 -2.47 -5.92 -7.12
C SER A 50 -1.60 -5.35 -6.01
N VAL A 51 -1.31 -6.18 -5.01
CA VAL A 51 -0.50 -5.80 -3.86
C VAL A 51 0.55 -6.87 -3.65
N LEU A 52 1.82 -6.47 -3.57
CA LEU A 52 2.92 -7.35 -3.24
C LEU A 52 3.64 -6.84 -1.99
N LEU A 53 3.78 -7.71 -1.00
CA LEU A 53 4.56 -7.44 0.20
C LEU A 53 6.01 -7.82 -0.06
N LEU A 54 6.93 -6.87 0.18
CA LEU A 54 8.35 -7.08 -0.02
C LEU A 54 9.00 -7.47 1.32
N PRO A 55 9.52 -8.69 1.46
CA PRO A 55 10.20 -9.11 2.68
C PRO A 55 11.55 -8.38 2.82
N ALA A 56 11.90 -8.05 4.06
CA ALA A 56 13.23 -7.64 4.46
C ALA A 56 14.11 -8.88 4.73
N ARG A 57 15.43 -8.66 4.83
CA ARG A 57 16.40 -9.74 5.14
C ARG A 57 16.16 -10.39 6.50
N ASP A 58 15.60 -9.66 7.45
CA ASP A 58 15.26 -10.12 8.79
C ASP A 58 13.87 -10.79 8.87
N GLY A 59 13.17 -10.95 7.73
CA GLY A 59 11.80 -11.47 7.67
C GLY A 59 10.72 -10.46 8.03
N SER A 60 11.09 -9.21 8.35
CA SER A 60 10.13 -8.12 8.54
C SER A 60 9.61 -7.60 7.18
N LEU A 61 8.62 -6.70 7.22
CA LEU A 61 8.09 -6.10 6.00
C LEU A 61 8.93 -4.88 5.60
N ALA A 62 9.70 -4.99 4.52
CA ALA A 62 10.54 -3.91 4.01
C ALA A 62 9.74 -2.83 3.30
N GLY A 63 8.64 -3.22 2.66
CA GLY A 63 7.81 -2.32 1.88
C GLY A 63 6.71 -3.04 1.10
N VAL A 64 5.94 -2.26 0.35
CA VAL A 64 4.74 -2.71 -0.34
C VAL A 64 4.73 -2.14 -1.75
N LEU A 65 4.44 -2.98 -2.74
CA LEU A 65 4.13 -2.53 -4.09
C LEU A 65 2.61 -2.54 -4.30
N LEU A 66 2.09 -1.42 -4.79
CA LEU A 66 0.70 -1.27 -5.24
C LEU A 66 0.68 -1.17 -6.77
N GLY A 67 0.01 -2.08 -7.44
CA GLY A 67 -0.23 -1.98 -8.88
C GLY A 67 -1.37 -1.02 -9.17
N THR A 68 -1.10 0.04 -9.93
CA THR A 68 -2.11 1.04 -10.32
C THR A 68 -2.73 0.72 -11.68
N GLY A 69 -2.19 -0.26 -12.41
CA GLY A 69 -2.66 -0.63 -13.73
C GLY A 69 -2.34 0.44 -14.78
N SER A 70 -3.24 0.60 -15.76
CA SER A 70 -3.11 1.57 -16.85
C SER A 70 -3.74 2.92 -16.55
N SER A 71 -4.50 3.02 -15.44
CA SER A 71 -5.20 4.23 -15.02
C SER A 71 -4.47 4.89 -13.86
N THR A 72 -4.52 6.22 -13.81
CA THR A 72 -4.04 7.01 -12.67
C THR A 72 -5.16 7.16 -11.63
N ASP A 73 -5.77 6.04 -11.24
CA ASP A 73 -6.85 6.06 -10.27
C ASP A 73 -6.30 5.99 -8.83
N ALA A 74 -6.55 7.04 -8.04
CA ALA A 74 -6.15 7.11 -6.64
C ALA A 74 -6.91 6.10 -5.76
N PHE A 75 -8.14 5.74 -6.12
CA PHE A 75 -9.02 4.90 -5.30
C PHE A 75 -8.54 3.44 -5.19
N VAL A 76 -7.60 3.05 -6.05
CA VAL A 76 -6.91 1.75 -5.99
C VAL A 76 -6.20 1.56 -4.63
N ALA A 77 -5.77 2.64 -3.98
CA ALA A 77 -5.17 2.61 -2.65
C ALA A 77 -6.13 2.08 -1.56
N GLY A 78 -7.45 2.12 -1.79
CA GLY A 78 -8.45 1.58 -0.86
C GLY A 78 -8.37 0.07 -0.65
N VAL A 79 -7.65 -0.66 -1.50
CA VAL A 79 -7.42 -2.12 -1.32
C VAL A 79 -6.38 -2.39 -0.22
N LEU A 80 -5.47 -1.45 0.04
CA LEU A 80 -4.34 -1.62 0.94
C LEU A 80 -4.75 -1.91 2.40
N PRO A 81 -5.67 -1.15 3.03
CA PRO A 81 -6.10 -1.43 4.39
C PRO A 81 -6.63 -2.84 4.60
N GLY A 82 -7.18 -3.50 3.57
CA GLY A 82 -7.67 -4.87 3.66
C GLY A 82 -6.55 -5.93 3.65
N LYS A 83 -5.48 -5.70 2.88
CA LYS A 83 -4.42 -6.68 2.61
C LYS A 83 -3.17 -6.52 3.48
N LEU A 84 -2.97 -5.36 4.09
CA LEU A 84 -1.74 -5.07 4.82
C LEU A 84 -1.71 -5.65 6.25
N PRO A 85 -0.55 -6.08 6.75
CA PRO A 85 -0.37 -6.37 8.17
C PRO A 85 -0.46 -5.10 9.02
N LYS A 86 -0.52 -5.24 10.34
CA LYS A 86 -0.53 -4.09 11.26
C LYS A 86 0.79 -3.33 11.14
N GLY A 87 0.75 -2.00 11.09
CA GLY A 87 1.93 -1.18 10.86
C GLY A 87 1.60 0.28 10.57
N SER A 88 2.66 1.08 10.43
CA SER A 88 2.59 2.44 9.89
C SER A 88 3.10 2.41 8.45
N TYR A 89 2.38 3.05 7.55
CA TYR A 89 2.66 3.05 6.11
C TYR A 89 2.74 4.47 5.58
N ARG A 90 3.51 4.69 4.52
CA ARG A 90 3.60 5.97 3.81
C ARG A 90 3.74 5.71 2.31
N PHE A 91 3.10 6.53 1.49
CA PHE A 91 3.31 6.52 0.04
C PHE A 91 4.66 7.18 -0.29
N GLU A 92 5.55 6.43 -0.92
CA GLU A 92 6.83 6.93 -1.42
C GLU A 92 6.70 7.49 -2.83
N THR A 93 5.85 6.86 -3.64
CA THR A 93 5.52 7.31 -5.00
C THR A 93 4.02 7.43 -5.17
N LEU A 94 3.62 8.47 -5.89
CA LEU A 94 2.23 8.75 -6.23
C LEU A 94 2.03 8.55 -7.74
N PRO A 95 0.82 8.16 -8.17
CA PRO A 95 0.44 8.22 -9.57
C PRO A 95 0.51 9.65 -10.14
N ASP A 96 0.86 9.77 -11.43
CA ASP A 96 0.99 11.07 -12.12
C ASP A 96 -0.32 11.89 -12.08
N GLY A 97 -0.34 13.02 -11.38
CA GLY A 97 -1.53 13.90 -11.29
C GLY A 97 -2.49 13.56 -10.13
N VAL A 98 -2.09 12.66 -9.24
CA VAL A 98 -2.83 12.35 -7.99
C VAL A 98 -2.15 13.00 -6.80
N SER A 99 -2.94 13.66 -5.95
CA SER A 99 -2.46 14.28 -4.72
C SER A 99 -2.37 13.27 -3.56
N GLU A 100 -1.51 13.57 -2.57
CA GLU A 100 -1.38 12.76 -1.34
C GLU A 100 -2.70 12.67 -0.57
N GLU A 101 -3.47 13.75 -0.53
CA GLU A 101 -4.76 13.83 0.16
C GLU A 101 -5.79 12.90 -0.47
N THR A 102 -5.79 12.79 -1.80
CA THR A 102 -6.71 11.90 -2.52
C THR A 102 -6.37 10.43 -2.23
N MET A 103 -5.08 10.09 -2.16
CA MET A 103 -4.62 8.76 -1.76
C MET A 103 -4.95 8.46 -0.29
N ALA A 104 -4.82 9.45 0.59
CA ALA A 104 -5.21 9.33 1.99
C ALA A 104 -6.72 9.12 2.13
N LEU A 105 -7.54 9.83 1.34
CA LEU A 105 -8.98 9.61 1.28
C LEU A 105 -9.32 8.21 0.81
N ALA A 106 -8.70 7.73 -0.28
CA ALA A 106 -8.89 6.37 -0.78
C ALA A 106 -8.55 5.31 0.28
N TRP A 107 -7.45 5.51 1.01
CA TRP A 107 -7.08 4.65 2.15
C TRP A 107 -8.15 4.65 3.25
N LEU A 108 -8.65 5.82 3.64
CA LEU A 108 -9.68 5.95 4.67
C LEU A 108 -10.98 5.25 4.27
N LEU A 109 -11.41 5.42 3.01
CA LEU A 109 -12.59 4.76 2.46
C LEU A 109 -12.43 3.24 2.42
N GLY A 110 -11.23 2.76 2.05
CA GLY A 110 -10.91 1.34 2.07
C GLY A 110 -10.83 0.72 3.46
N ALA A 111 -10.48 1.51 4.47
CA ALA A 111 -10.43 1.10 5.87
C ALA A 111 -11.81 1.15 6.55
N TYR A 112 -12.79 1.85 5.96
CA TYR A 112 -14.12 2.00 6.54
C TYR A 112 -14.90 0.68 6.52
N SER A 113 -15.54 0.35 7.64
CA SER A 113 -16.45 -0.79 7.71
C SER A 113 -17.63 -0.47 8.62
N PHE A 114 -18.85 -0.68 8.11
CA PHE A 114 -20.07 -0.60 8.90
C PHE A 114 -20.41 -1.97 9.48
N ASP A 115 -20.06 -2.20 10.74
CA ASP A 115 -20.27 -3.47 11.46
C ASP A 115 -21.26 -3.36 12.62
N ARG A 116 -22.01 -2.24 12.71
CA ARG A 116 -22.96 -1.93 13.79
C ARG A 116 -23.92 -3.08 14.13
N TYR A 117 -24.42 -3.77 13.11
CA TYR A 117 -25.41 -4.85 13.26
C TYR A 117 -24.82 -6.26 13.09
N LYS A 118 -23.48 -6.39 13.02
CA LYS A 118 -22.81 -7.69 12.85
C LYS A 118 -22.51 -8.31 14.21
N THR A 119 -22.89 -9.57 14.38
CA THR A 119 -22.57 -10.37 15.58
C THR A 119 -21.06 -10.59 15.72
N LYS A 120 -20.34 -10.78 14.62
CA LYS A 120 -18.88 -10.81 14.55
C LYS A 120 -18.34 -9.43 14.15
N LYS A 121 -17.98 -8.62 15.14
CA LYS A 121 -17.32 -7.32 14.91
C LYS A 121 -15.91 -7.53 14.40
N LYS A 122 -15.55 -6.89 13.28
CA LYS A 122 -14.17 -6.94 12.77
C LYS A 122 -13.35 -5.99 13.64
N LYS A 123 -12.31 -6.49 14.32
CA LYS A 123 -11.39 -5.60 15.02
C LYS A 123 -10.76 -4.66 13.99
N PRO A 124 -10.86 -3.33 14.16
CA PRO A 124 -10.23 -2.40 13.24
C PRO A 124 -8.73 -2.68 13.27
N ALA A 125 -8.18 -3.01 12.12
CA ALA A 125 -6.78 -3.34 12.05
C ALA A 125 -5.96 -2.06 12.20
N ALA A 126 -4.96 -2.10 13.09
CA ALA A 126 -4.07 -1.00 13.37
C ALA A 126 -3.09 -0.77 12.21
N ARG A 127 -3.60 -0.21 11.11
CA ARG A 127 -2.89 0.14 9.88
C ARG A 127 -2.99 1.65 9.75
N ARG A 128 -1.89 2.34 10.01
CA ARG A 128 -1.82 3.80 10.04
C ARG A 128 -1.19 4.29 8.76
N LEU A 129 -1.84 5.19 8.05
CA LEU A 129 -1.20 5.97 7.00
C LEU A 129 -0.57 7.21 7.64
N VAL A 130 0.67 7.47 7.26
CA VAL A 130 1.47 8.65 7.63
C VAL A 130 1.61 9.53 6.41
#